data_AF-A0A1S1V629-F1
#
_entry.id   AF-A0A1S1V629-F1
#
_cell.length_a   1.000
_cell.length_b   1.000
_cell.length_c   1.000
_cell.angle_alpha   90.00
_cell.angle_beta   90.00
_cell.angle_gamma   90.00
#
_symmetry.space_group_name_H-M   'P 1'
#
loop_
_entity.id
_entity.type
_entity.pdbx_description
1 polymer ?
#
loop_
_entity_poly.entity_id
_entity_poly.type
_entity_poly.pdbx_seq_one_letter_code
_entity_poly.pdbx_strand_id
1 'polypeptide(L)'
;MEKLFKKLNVDIEYDILLKNKIPLLIENKEWGQIFGSTKNKEIQKDKAALLELVSKEKETVRKLENIKADKKRMMAKIITLSDEINNNNKVENISILEESQQEINRMNEEIDDLMFELEMMPRSIREANLKLLESTVKCAYSELVEKEEELEKINRELSELREKLRDYIARKCDNEERINRIYSFLHNSLGNEKLNELDGDILK
;
A
#
# COMPACT_ATOMS: atom_id res chain seq x y z
N MET A 1 11.80 24.13 8.30
CA MET A 1 11.85 23.32 7.06
C MET A 1 13.15 22.50 6.97
N GLU A 2 14.34 23.08 6.73
CA GLU A 2 15.60 22.29 6.66
C GLU A 2 15.99 21.54 7.95
N LYS A 3 15.67 22.09 9.14
CA LYS A 3 16.00 21.47 10.43
C LYS A 3 15.14 20.24 10.80
N LEU A 4 13.99 20.04 10.15
CA LEU A 4 13.12 18.86 10.34
C LEU A 4 13.50 17.74 9.36
N PHE A 5 13.79 18.09 8.11
CA PHE A 5 14.31 17.13 7.12
C PHE A 5 15.64 16.50 7.52
N LYS A 6 16.51 17.23 8.23
CA LYS A 6 17.79 16.69 8.73
C LYS A 6 17.64 15.74 9.93
N LYS A 7 16.45 15.67 10.55
CA LYS A 7 16.15 14.83 11.72
C LYS A 7 15.33 13.58 11.40
N LEU A 8 14.66 13.54 10.26
CA LEU A 8 14.06 12.32 9.71
C LEU A 8 15.06 11.59 8.82
N ASN A 9 16.29 11.41 9.31
CA ASN A 9 17.06 10.25 8.90
C ASN A 9 16.34 9.09 9.59
N VAL A 10 15.24 8.63 8.98
CA VAL A 10 14.59 7.39 9.40
C VAL A 10 15.54 6.29 8.97
N ASP A 11 16.65 6.21 9.69
CA ASP A 11 17.48 5.02 9.82
C ASP A 11 16.55 4.07 10.58
N ILE A 12 15.58 3.48 9.87
CA ILE A 12 14.80 2.40 10.43
C ILE A 12 15.85 1.35 10.67
N GLU A 13 16.34 1.27 11.91
CA GLU A 13 17.38 0.32 12.29
C GLU A 13 16.95 -1.02 11.71
N TYR A 14 17.74 -1.50 10.74
CA TYR A 14 17.52 -2.72 9.98
C TYR A 14 17.17 -3.90 10.92
N ASP A 15 17.65 -3.82 12.17
CA ASP A 15 17.41 -4.68 13.32
C ASP A 15 15.96 -4.73 13.83
N ILE A 16 15.22 -3.61 13.83
CA ILE A 16 13.81 -3.56 14.27
C ILE A 16 12.93 -4.26 13.23
N LEU A 17 13.31 -4.15 11.95
CA LEU A 17 12.60 -4.78 10.84
C LEU A 17 12.90 -6.28 10.77
N LEU A 18 14.15 -6.70 11.07
CA LEU A 18 14.54 -8.12 11.12
C LEU A 18 13.85 -8.88 12.27
N LYS A 19 13.66 -8.24 13.43
CA LYS A 19 13.03 -8.88 14.60
C LYS A 19 11.56 -9.23 14.40
N ASN A 20 10.84 -8.47 13.58
CA ASN A 20 9.39 -8.56 13.49
C ASN A 20 8.83 -9.53 12.44
N LYS A 21 9.68 -10.25 11.68
CA LYS A 21 9.25 -11.18 10.61
C LYS A 21 8.14 -10.57 9.73
N ILE A 22 8.44 -9.40 9.17
CA ILE A 22 7.44 -8.60 8.45
C ILE A 22 6.90 -9.42 7.27
N PRO A 23 5.57 -9.64 7.20
CA PRO A 23 4.93 -10.28 6.05
C PRO A 23 5.22 -9.51 4.75
N LEU A 24 5.03 -10.17 3.59
CA LEU A 24 5.14 -9.49 2.31
C LEU A 24 4.09 -8.36 2.24
N LEU A 25 4.55 -7.12 2.06
CA LEU A 25 3.68 -5.94 2.05
C LEU A 25 2.66 -5.99 0.92
N ILE A 26 3.03 -6.58 -0.22
CA ILE A 26 2.14 -6.78 -1.36
C ILE A 26 0.96 -7.72 -1.06
N GLU A 27 1.05 -8.56 -0.03
CA GLU A 27 -0.02 -9.46 0.41
C GLU A 27 -0.82 -8.87 1.58
N ASN A 28 -0.32 -7.78 2.18
CA ASN A 28 -0.97 -7.12 3.30
C ASN A 28 -2.16 -6.27 2.80
N LYS A 29 -3.37 -6.60 3.28
CA LYS A 29 -4.62 -5.92 2.90
C LYS A 29 -4.66 -4.45 3.34
N GLU A 30 -4.19 -4.13 4.54
CA GLU A 30 -4.20 -2.77 5.08
C GLU A 30 -3.24 -1.88 4.29
N TRP A 31 -2.03 -2.40 4.02
CA TRP A 31 -1.07 -1.71 3.16
C TRP A 31 -1.64 -1.48 1.76
N GLY A 32 -2.29 -2.49 1.17
CA GLY A 32 -2.94 -2.38 -0.12
C GLY A 32 -4.07 -1.35 -0.17
N GLN A 33 -4.82 -1.16 0.92
CA GLN A 33 -5.88 -0.14 0.99
C GLN A 33 -5.33 1.27 1.03
N ILE A 34 -4.24 1.49 1.76
CA ILE A 34 -3.67 2.83 1.98
C ILE A 34 -2.74 3.22 0.82
N PHE A 35 -1.83 2.32 0.44
CA PHE A 35 -0.76 2.59 -0.52
C PHE A 35 -0.95 1.90 -1.88
N GLY A 36 -1.95 1.03 -2.04
CA GLY A 36 -2.15 0.28 -3.29
C GLY A 36 -2.33 1.15 -4.52
N SER A 37 -2.96 2.32 -4.36
CA SER A 37 -3.22 3.32 -5.41
C SER A 37 -2.36 4.59 -5.25
N THR A 38 -1.28 4.53 -4.48
CA THR A 38 -0.42 5.70 -4.27
C THR A 38 0.17 6.22 -5.58
N LYS A 39 0.32 7.54 -5.69
CA LYS A 39 1.04 8.20 -6.80
C LYS A 39 2.54 8.34 -6.53
N ASN A 40 3.01 7.89 -5.35
CA ASN A 40 4.41 7.97 -5.00
C ASN A 40 5.23 7.03 -5.91
N LYS A 41 6.13 7.61 -6.70
CA LYS A 41 6.98 6.90 -7.66
C LYS A 41 7.94 5.91 -6.99
N GLU A 42 8.46 6.23 -5.80
CA GLU A 42 9.37 5.35 -5.05
C GLU A 42 8.62 4.08 -4.64
N ILE A 43 7.43 4.23 -4.04
CA ILE A 43 6.59 3.09 -3.63
C ILE A 43 6.17 2.25 -4.84
N GLN A 44 5.76 2.88 -5.95
CA GLN A 44 5.37 2.12 -7.15
C GLN A 44 6.54 1.33 -7.74
N LYS A 45 7.74 1.91 -7.77
CA LYS A 45 8.95 1.24 -8.25
C LYS A 45 9.32 0.07 -7.36
N ASP A 46 9.34 0.27 -6.05
CA ASP A 46 9.72 -0.79 -5.10
C ASP A 46 8.66 -1.90 -5.06
N LYS A 47 7.38 -1.55 -5.20
CA LYS A 47 6.27 -2.51 -5.35
C LYS A 47 6.43 -3.35 -6.60
N ALA A 48 6.75 -2.72 -7.74
CA ALA A 48 6.96 -3.43 -9.00
C ALA A 48 8.16 -4.37 -8.91
N ALA A 49 9.28 -3.93 -8.32
CA ALA A 49 10.46 -4.76 -8.12
C ALA A 49 10.18 -5.98 -7.22
N LEU A 50 9.42 -5.79 -6.14
CA LEU A 50 9.02 -6.90 -5.27
C LEU A 50 8.08 -7.88 -6.00
N LEU A 51 7.12 -7.36 -6.77
CA LEU A 51 6.19 -8.19 -7.55
C LEU A 51 6.94 -9.03 -8.60
N GLU A 52 7.91 -8.43 -9.28
CA GLU A 52 8.75 -9.09 -10.28
C GLU A 52 9.55 -10.24 -9.65
N LEU A 53 10.19 -10.01 -8.49
CA LEU A 53 10.94 -11.05 -7.78
C LEU A 53 10.04 -12.22 -7.35
N VAL A 54 8.85 -11.94 -6.80
CA VAL A 54 7.89 -12.98 -6.39
C VAL A 54 7.33 -13.72 -7.61
N SER A 55 7.12 -13.04 -8.73
CA SER A 55 6.72 -13.69 -9.98
C SER A 55 7.83 -14.59 -10.52
N LYS A 56 9.08 -14.12 -10.47
CA LYS A 56 10.26 -14.87 -10.90
C LYS A 56 10.44 -16.14 -10.05
N GLU A 57 10.28 -16.05 -8.74
CA GLU A 57 10.31 -17.21 -7.84
C GLU A 57 9.28 -18.27 -8.24
N LYS A 58 8.03 -17.87 -8.48
CA LYS A 58 6.97 -18.80 -8.94
C LYS A 58 7.31 -19.42 -10.29
N GLU A 59 7.90 -18.66 -11.20
CA GLU A 59 8.31 -19.17 -12.51
C GLU A 59 9.47 -20.16 -12.40
N THR A 60 10.49 -19.85 -11.59
CA THR A 60 11.65 -20.72 -11.35
C THR A 60 11.23 -22.03 -10.67
N VAL A 61 10.29 -22.00 -9.71
CA VAL A 61 9.70 -23.23 -9.13
C VAL A 61 9.02 -24.07 -10.21
N ARG A 62 8.19 -23.48 -11.07
CA ARG A 62 7.51 -24.21 -12.15
C ARG A 62 8.50 -24.81 -13.16
N LYS A 63 9.53 -24.05 -13.53
CA LYS A 63 10.60 -24.54 -14.42
C LYS A 63 11.32 -25.73 -13.80
N LEU A 64 11.69 -25.63 -12.53
CA LEU A 64 12.34 -26.71 -11.78
C LEU A 64 11.47 -27.98 -11.75
N GLU A 65 10.17 -27.84 -11.49
CA GLU A 65 9.23 -28.96 -11.49
C GLU A 65 9.12 -29.62 -12.87
N ASN A 66 9.05 -28.82 -13.94
CA ASN A 66 8.98 -29.31 -15.31
C ASN A 66 10.25 -30.08 -15.70
N ILE A 67 11.44 -29.52 -15.45
CA ILE A 67 12.71 -30.17 -15.80
C ILE A 67 12.91 -31.45 -14.97
N LYS A 68 12.51 -31.45 -13.69
CA LYS A 68 12.53 -32.68 -12.87
C LYS A 68 11.58 -33.74 -13.42
N ALA A 69 10.41 -33.36 -13.93
CA ALA A 69 9.48 -34.30 -14.57
C ALA A 69 10.06 -34.83 -15.90
N ASP A 70 10.65 -33.97 -16.72
CA ASP A 70 11.29 -34.34 -17.99
C ASP A 70 12.48 -35.27 -17.80
N LYS A 71 13.34 -34.97 -16.82
CA LYS A 71 14.44 -35.84 -16.41
C LYS A 71 13.95 -37.22 -16.01
N LYS A 72 12.86 -37.32 -15.23
CA LYS A 72 12.26 -38.62 -14.87
C LYS A 72 11.75 -39.39 -16.11
N ARG A 73 11.13 -38.70 -17.07
CA ARG A 73 10.68 -39.30 -18.33
C ARG A 73 11.86 -39.79 -19.17
N MET A 74 12.94 -39.02 -19.25
CA MET A 74 14.16 -39.42 -19.95
C MET A 74 14.86 -40.59 -19.28
N MET A 75 14.95 -40.61 -17.95
CA MET A 75 15.49 -41.76 -17.21
C MET A 75 14.72 -43.05 -17.51
N ALA A 76 13.39 -42.99 -17.53
CA ALA A 76 12.57 -44.14 -17.89
C ALA A 76 12.85 -44.62 -19.33
N LYS A 77 13.00 -43.69 -20.28
CA LYS A 77 13.37 -44.02 -21.67
C LYS A 77 14.75 -44.69 -21.77
N ILE A 78 15.74 -44.19 -21.04
CA ILE A 78 17.09 -44.77 -21.00
C ILE A 78 17.06 -46.20 -20.48
N ILE A 79 16.30 -46.47 -19.41
CA ILE A 79 16.15 -47.83 -18.88
C ILE A 79 15.55 -48.75 -19.96
N THR A 80 14.46 -48.32 -20.61
CA THR A 80 13.84 -49.13 -21.68
C THR A 80 14.75 -49.35 -22.88
N LEU A 81 15.50 -48.33 -23.31
CA LEU A 81 16.44 -48.43 -24.42
C LEU A 81 17.62 -49.35 -24.07
N SER A 82 18.12 -49.27 -22.83
CA SER A 82 19.18 -50.14 -22.33
C SER A 82 18.72 -51.61 -22.29
N ASP A 83 17.51 -51.88 -21.83
CA ASP A 83 16.91 -53.22 -21.85
C ASP A 83 16.74 -53.75 -23.28
N GLU A 84 16.32 -52.90 -24.23
CA GLU A 84 16.18 -53.28 -25.64
C GLU A 84 17.52 -53.56 -26.34
N ILE A 85 18.56 -52.79 -26.04
CA ILE A 85 19.90 -53.02 -26.60
C ILE A 85 20.46 -54.36 -26.10
N ASN A 86 20.34 -54.62 -24.79
CA ASN A 86 20.96 -55.78 -24.15
C ASN A 86 20.22 -57.09 -24.43
N ASN A 87 18.88 -57.06 -24.53
CA ASN A 87 18.06 -58.26 -24.73
C ASN A 87 17.60 -58.48 -26.17
N ASN A 88 17.49 -57.43 -27.01
CA ASN A 88 16.96 -57.53 -28.38
C ASN A 88 17.99 -57.20 -29.48
N ASN A 89 19.29 -57.06 -29.16
CA ASN A 89 20.39 -56.80 -30.12
C ASN A 89 20.15 -55.61 -31.08
N LYS A 90 19.40 -54.58 -30.65
CA LYS A 90 19.16 -53.36 -31.45
C LYS A 90 20.32 -52.36 -31.30
N VAL A 91 21.43 -52.63 -31.99
CA VAL A 91 22.67 -51.82 -31.95
C VAL A 91 22.43 -50.36 -32.38
N GLU A 92 21.41 -50.11 -33.21
CA GLU A 92 21.01 -48.76 -33.66
C GLU A 92 20.56 -47.83 -32.51
N ASN A 93 20.13 -48.39 -31.38
CA ASN A 93 19.67 -47.62 -30.22
C ASN A 93 20.83 -47.06 -29.36
N ILE A 94 22.09 -47.47 -29.59
CA ILE A 94 23.24 -47.04 -28.80
C ILE A 94 23.47 -45.53 -28.92
N SER A 95 23.37 -44.96 -30.12
CA SER A 95 23.50 -43.51 -30.33
C SER A 95 22.42 -42.72 -29.60
N ILE A 96 21.19 -43.22 -29.60
CA ILE A 96 20.04 -42.59 -28.92
C ILE A 96 20.21 -42.65 -27.40
N LEU A 97 20.79 -43.73 -26.89
CA LEU A 97 21.13 -43.88 -25.47
C LEU A 97 22.17 -42.86 -25.02
N GLU A 98 23.25 -42.69 -25.80
CA GLU A 98 24.31 -41.72 -25.53
C GLU A 98 23.78 -40.27 -25.55
N GLU A 99 22.98 -39.92 -26.56
CA GLU A 99 22.32 -38.61 -26.64
C GLU A 99 21.40 -38.36 -25.43
N SER A 100 20.60 -39.36 -25.05
CA SER A 100 19.70 -39.26 -23.89
C SER A 100 20.49 -39.07 -22.59
N GLN A 101 21.66 -39.69 -22.47
CA GLN A 101 22.51 -39.56 -21.28
C GLN A 101 23.20 -38.20 -21.20
N GLN A 102 23.65 -37.64 -22.33
CA GLN A 102 24.14 -36.27 -22.41
C GLN A 102 23.05 -35.27 -22.03
N GLU A 103 21.83 -35.48 -22.52
CA GLU A 103 20.71 -34.60 -22.22
C GLU A 103 20.32 -34.63 -20.73
N ILE A 104 20.36 -35.80 -20.08
CA ILE A 104 20.18 -35.89 -18.62
C ILE A 104 21.25 -35.12 -17.87
N ASN A 105 22.51 -35.16 -18.31
CA ASN A 105 23.57 -34.40 -17.65
C ASN A 105 23.33 -32.89 -17.75
N ARG A 106 22.89 -32.40 -18.92
CA ARG A 106 22.47 -30.99 -19.09
C ARG A 106 21.29 -30.63 -18.18
N MET A 107 20.28 -31.49 -18.10
CA MET A 107 19.14 -31.30 -17.18
C MET A 107 19.59 -31.30 -15.71
N ASN A 108 20.64 -32.04 -15.34
CA ASN A 108 21.18 -32.00 -13.97
C ASN A 108 21.81 -30.64 -13.66
N GLU A 109 22.66 -30.14 -14.57
CA GLU A 109 23.29 -28.82 -14.44
C GLU A 109 22.22 -27.72 -14.35
N GLU A 110 21.20 -27.76 -15.20
CA GLU A 110 20.09 -26.80 -15.16
C GLU A 110 19.28 -26.87 -13.86
N ILE A 111 19.06 -28.08 -13.31
CA ILE A 111 18.39 -28.25 -12.02
C ILE A 111 19.23 -27.63 -10.90
N ASP A 112 20.54 -27.84 -10.90
CA ASP A 112 21.43 -27.32 -9.86
C ASP A 112 21.48 -25.79 -9.90
N ASP A 113 21.55 -25.19 -11.10
CA ASP A 113 21.49 -23.74 -11.30
C ASP A 113 20.16 -23.14 -10.80
N LEU A 114 19.03 -23.76 -11.15
CA LEU A 114 17.70 -23.31 -10.70
C LEU A 114 17.51 -23.48 -9.19
N MET A 115 18.07 -24.54 -8.59
CA MET A 115 18.05 -24.74 -7.15
C MET A 115 18.86 -23.66 -6.43
N PHE A 116 20.05 -23.34 -6.94
CA PHE A 116 20.86 -22.25 -6.40
C PHE A 116 20.14 -20.90 -6.52
N GLU A 117 19.50 -20.61 -7.66
CA GLU A 117 18.71 -19.39 -7.83
C GLU A 117 17.58 -19.31 -6.79
N LEU A 118 16.85 -20.41 -6.57
CA LEU A 118 15.77 -20.50 -5.58
C LEU A 118 16.26 -20.33 -4.15
N GLU A 119 17.47 -20.79 -3.81
CA GLU A 119 18.03 -20.56 -2.47
C GLU A 119 18.35 -19.08 -2.22
N MET A 120 18.73 -18.35 -3.27
CA MET A 120 19.08 -16.93 -3.19
C MET A 120 17.85 -16.00 -3.21
N MET A 121 16.77 -16.40 -3.87
CA MET A 121 15.55 -15.60 -4.03
C MET A 121 14.91 -15.12 -2.72
N PRO A 122 14.74 -15.95 -1.66
CA PRO A 122 14.16 -15.50 -0.39
C PRO A 122 14.90 -14.35 0.28
N ARG A 123 16.22 -14.23 0.04
CA ARG A 123 17.00 -13.09 0.53
C ARG A 123 16.68 -11.84 -0.26
N SER A 124 16.73 -11.92 -1.60
CA SER A 124 16.40 -10.81 -2.49
C SER A 124 14.98 -10.28 -2.30
N ILE A 125 14.01 -11.18 -2.11
CA ILE A 125 12.60 -10.83 -1.82
C ILE A 125 12.50 -10.09 -0.49
N ARG A 126 13.19 -10.55 0.56
CA ARG A 126 13.23 -9.86 1.85
C ARG A 126 13.82 -8.46 1.75
N GLU A 127 14.94 -8.32 1.05
CA GLU A 127 15.60 -7.02 0.82
C GLU A 127 14.71 -6.06 0.03
N ALA A 128 14.00 -6.55 -0.99
CA ALA A 128 13.05 -5.75 -1.76
C ALA A 128 11.80 -5.34 -0.93
N ASN A 129 11.28 -6.25 -0.11
CA ASN A 129 10.17 -5.96 0.81
C ASN A 129 10.55 -4.90 1.84
N LEU A 130 11.81 -4.93 2.30
CA LEU A 130 12.34 -3.94 3.22
C LEU A 130 12.42 -2.54 2.59
N LYS A 131 12.95 -2.44 1.37
CA LYS A 131 13.00 -1.17 0.63
C LYS A 131 11.61 -0.59 0.41
N LEU A 132 10.65 -1.43 0.05
CA LEU A 132 9.25 -1.02 -0.08
C LEU A 132 8.70 -0.49 1.25
N LEU A 133 9.05 -1.12 2.37
CA LEU A 133 8.65 -0.66 3.69
C LEU A 133 9.26 0.70 4.03
N GLU A 134 10.56 0.89 3.80
CA GLU A 134 11.25 2.17 4.03
C GLU A 134 10.59 3.30 3.25
N SER A 135 10.36 3.10 1.95
CA SER A 135 9.66 4.06 1.08
C SER A 135 8.24 4.34 1.56
N THR A 136 7.53 3.30 2.02
CA THR A 136 6.17 3.44 2.58
C THR A 136 6.19 4.27 3.86
N VAL A 137 7.04 3.93 4.82
CA VAL A 137 7.14 4.60 6.12
C VAL A 137 7.48 6.07 5.94
N LYS A 138 8.46 6.37 5.07
CA LYS A 138 8.86 7.75 4.76
C LYS A 138 7.68 8.56 4.21
N CYS A 139 6.92 8.00 3.27
CA CYS A 139 5.73 8.65 2.71
C CYS A 139 4.61 8.81 3.75
N ALA A 140 4.36 7.78 4.55
CA ALA A 140 3.32 7.77 5.58
C ALA A 140 3.57 8.85 6.64
N TYR A 141 4.82 8.95 7.11
CA TYR A 141 5.19 9.97 8.10
C TYR A 141 5.09 11.39 7.54
N SER A 142 5.49 11.62 6.29
CA SER A 142 5.32 12.95 5.69
C SER A 142 3.84 13.35 5.59
N GLU A 143 2.98 12.41 5.17
CA GLU A 143 1.55 12.68 5.06
C GLU A 143 0.90 12.90 6.43
N LEU A 144 1.33 12.14 7.45
CA LEU A 144 0.83 12.29 8.82
C LEU A 144 1.14 13.68 9.38
N VAL A 145 2.39 14.15 9.22
CA VAL A 145 2.79 15.49 9.68
C VAL A 145 1.99 16.58 8.97
N GLU A 146 1.84 16.49 7.64
CA GLU A 146 1.03 17.45 6.89
C GLU A 146 -0.44 17.47 7.36
N LYS A 147 -1.01 16.29 7.61
CA LYS A 147 -2.40 16.17 8.06
C LYS A 147 -2.60 16.67 9.49
N GLU A 148 -1.62 16.48 10.37
CA GLU A 148 -1.65 16.99 11.73
C GLU A 148 -1.59 18.53 11.76
N GLU A 149 -0.73 19.14 10.95
CA GLU A 149 -0.67 20.60 10.80
C GLU A 149 -1.97 21.18 10.21
N GLU A 150 -2.55 20.51 9.22
CA GLU A 150 -3.84 20.89 8.62
C GLU A 150 -4.97 20.79 9.66
N LEU A 151 -5.00 19.70 10.43
CA LEU A 151 -5.99 19.50 11.49
C LEU A 151 -5.88 20.57 12.59
N GLU A 152 -4.67 20.95 12.98
CA GLU A 152 -4.45 22.01 13.98
C GLU A 152 -4.94 23.38 13.47
N LYS A 153 -4.72 23.70 12.18
CA LYS A 153 -5.26 24.91 11.55
C LYS A 153 -6.79 24.91 11.56
N ILE A 154 -7.41 23.82 11.10
CA ILE A 154 -8.87 23.68 11.09
C ILE A 154 -9.45 23.83 12.50
N ASN A 155 -8.84 23.19 13.51
CA ASN A 155 -9.30 23.28 14.90
C ASN A 155 -9.23 24.70 15.46
N ARG A 156 -8.19 25.47 15.10
CA ARG A 156 -8.08 26.89 15.48
C ARG A 156 -9.18 27.72 14.82
N GLU A 157 -9.35 27.61 13.50
CA GLU A 157 -10.39 28.34 12.76
C GLU A 157 -11.79 28.01 13.28
N LEU A 158 -12.04 26.74 13.58
CA LEU A 158 -13.32 26.28 14.11
C LEU A 158 -13.57 26.86 15.51
N SER A 159 -12.54 26.99 16.34
CA SER A 159 -12.64 27.63 17.66
C SER A 159 -12.94 29.12 17.54
N GLU A 160 -12.28 29.83 16.63
CA GLU A 160 -12.56 31.25 16.36
C GLU A 160 -13.97 31.49 15.83
N LEU A 161 -14.45 30.62 14.92
CA LEU A 161 -15.82 30.69 14.40
C LEU A 161 -16.86 30.44 15.50
N ARG A 162 -16.58 29.52 16.45
CA ARG A 162 -17.46 29.28 17.61
C ARG A 162 -17.54 30.49 18.54
N GLU A 163 -16.44 31.21 18.74
CA GLU A 163 -16.46 32.45 19.53
C GLU A 163 -17.24 33.56 18.81
N LYS A 164 -17.01 33.76 17.50
CA LYS A 164 -17.79 34.71 16.69
C LYS A 164 -19.27 34.38 16.69
N LEU A 165 -19.63 33.10 16.60
CA LEU A 165 -21.02 32.66 16.66
C LEU A 165 -21.65 33.00 18.02
N ARG A 166 -20.92 32.82 19.13
CA ARG A 166 -21.39 33.21 20.46
C ARG A 166 -21.66 34.71 20.55
N ASP A 167 -20.75 35.54 20.03
CA ASP A 167 -20.93 37.00 19.99
C ASP A 167 -22.16 37.40 19.13
N TYR A 168 -22.35 36.78 17.96
CA TYR A 168 -23.53 37.04 17.13
C TYR A 168 -24.84 36.61 17.80
N ILE A 169 -24.85 35.49 18.52
CA ILE A 169 -26.03 35.04 19.28
C ILE A 169 -26.36 36.06 20.38
N ALA A 170 -25.36 36.53 21.14
CA ALA A 170 -25.56 37.53 22.18
C ALA A 170 -26.16 38.83 21.60
N ARG A 171 -25.56 39.37 20.53
CA ARG A 171 -26.07 40.56 19.84
C ARG A 171 -27.47 40.38 19.28
N LYS A 172 -27.79 39.18 18.78
CA LYS A 172 -29.14 38.85 18.32
C LYS A 172 -30.13 38.96 19.48
N CYS A 173 -29.84 38.34 20.62
CA CYS A 173 -30.70 38.41 21.80
C CYS A 173 -30.87 39.85 22.31
N ASP A 174 -29.79 40.63 22.40
CA ASP A 174 -29.85 42.04 22.84
C ASP A 174 -30.74 42.88 21.91
N ASN A 175 -30.64 42.66 20.59
CA ASN A 175 -31.46 43.35 19.61
C ASN A 175 -32.93 42.93 19.70
N GLU A 176 -33.21 41.63 19.84
CA GLU A 176 -34.57 41.12 20.02
C GLU A 176 -35.23 41.69 21.29
N GLU A 177 -34.49 41.73 22.41
CA GLU A 177 -34.96 42.38 23.64
C GLU A 177 -35.24 43.87 23.44
N ARG A 178 -34.32 44.59 22.78
CA ARG A 178 -34.48 46.02 22.53
C ARG A 178 -35.68 46.30 21.65
N ILE A 179 -35.86 45.52 20.58
CA ILE A 179 -37.02 45.61 19.70
C ILE A 179 -38.31 45.40 20.51
N ASN A 180 -38.40 44.34 21.32
CA ASN A 180 -39.56 44.05 22.15
C ASN A 180 -39.87 45.17 23.15
N ARG A 181 -38.84 45.76 23.77
CA ARG A 181 -38.99 46.90 24.69
C ARG A 181 -39.50 48.15 23.97
N ILE A 182 -38.98 48.45 22.78
CA ILE A 182 -39.43 49.58 21.96
C ILE A 182 -40.89 49.39 21.58
N TYR A 183 -41.26 48.21 21.08
CA TYR A 183 -42.64 47.87 20.76
C TYR A 183 -43.58 48.03 21.96
N SER A 184 -43.18 47.51 23.13
CA SER A 184 -43.94 47.65 24.37
C SER A 184 -44.11 49.12 24.79
N PHE A 185 -43.06 49.92 24.68
CA PHE A 185 -43.11 51.35 24.98
C PHE A 185 -44.04 52.12 24.03
N LEU A 186 -43.92 51.87 22.73
CA LEU A 186 -44.76 52.50 21.72
C LEU A 186 -46.23 52.12 21.93
N HIS A 187 -46.51 50.84 22.19
CA HIS A 187 -47.86 50.34 22.45
C HIS A 187 -48.47 51.03 23.69
N ASN A 188 -47.72 51.14 24.78
CA ASN A 188 -48.18 51.81 25.99
C ASN A 188 -48.36 53.32 25.83
N SER A 189 -47.60 53.96 24.94
CA SER A 189 -47.62 55.43 24.77
C SER A 189 -48.62 55.93 23.73
N LEU A 190 -48.80 55.20 22.63
CA LEU A 190 -49.64 55.61 21.49
C LEU A 190 -51.05 55.02 21.55
N GLY A 191 -51.27 53.96 22.34
CA GLY A 191 -52.51 53.21 22.37
C GLY A 191 -52.60 52.22 21.20
N ASN A 192 -53.36 51.14 21.44
CA ASN A 192 -53.41 49.95 20.59
C ASN A 192 -53.78 50.24 19.12
N GLU A 193 -54.68 51.19 18.88
CA GLU A 193 -55.19 51.50 17.54
C GLU A 193 -54.15 52.20 16.64
N LYS A 194 -53.35 53.14 17.18
CA LYS A 194 -52.37 53.89 16.39
C LYS A 194 -51.11 53.09 16.06
N LEU A 195 -50.73 52.13 16.90
CA LEU A 195 -49.56 51.28 16.65
C LEU A 195 -49.80 50.33 15.46
N ASN A 196 -51.00 49.74 15.39
CA ASN A 196 -51.37 48.81 14.32
C ASN A 196 -51.44 49.47 12.94
N GLU A 197 -51.81 50.76 12.85
CA GLU A 197 -51.71 51.53 11.60
C GLU A 197 -50.24 51.72 11.15
N LEU A 198 -49.35 52.05 12.09
CA LEU A 198 -47.92 52.27 11.82
C LEU A 198 -47.17 50.98 11.41
N ASP A 199 -47.50 49.83 12.02
CA ASP A 199 -46.90 48.55 11.66
C ASP A 199 -47.26 48.11 10.22
N GLY A 200 -48.45 48.44 9.73
CA GLY A 200 -48.88 48.17 8.36
C GLY A 200 -48.15 48.98 7.28
N ASP A 201 -47.58 50.14 7.66
CA ASP A 201 -46.81 51.00 6.76
C ASP A 201 -45.31 50.72 6.80
N ILE A 202 -44.77 50.19 7.90
CA ILE A 202 -43.33 49.87 8.06
C ILE A 202 -42.97 48.49 7.47
N LEU A 203 -43.91 47.54 7.40
CA LEU A 203 -43.69 46.18 6.89
C LEU A 203 -43.91 46.01 5.37
N LYS A 204 -44.05 47.11 4.62
CA LYS A 204 -44.03 47.12 3.13
C LYS A 204 -42.62 47.36 2.61
#